data_AF-A0A834FQR2-F1
#
_entry.id   AF-A0A834FQR2-F1
#
_cell.length_a   1.000
_cell.length_b   1.000
_cell.length_c   1.000
_cell.angle_alpha   90.00
_cell.angle_beta   90.00
_cell.angle_gamma   90.00
#
_symmetry.space_group_name_H-M   'P 1'
#
loop_
_entity.id
_entity.type
_entity.pdbx_description
1 polymer ?
#
loop_
_entity_poly.entity_id
_entity_poly.type
_entity_poly.pdbx_seq_one_letter_code
_entity_poly.pdbx_strand_id
1 'polypeptide(L)'
;MGIRLDSASAFQGAIISPHYDSLLVKVIASGKDLNTAASKMSRALAEFRVRGVKTNIPFLQNVLSNNQFLHSTVDTQFIDENPELFNLKPTQNRAQKLLHYLGHVMVNGPTTPIPVKAKPSSTDPVVPHVSMGDPPVGFRDVLLRDGPEGFAKAVRAHQGLLLMDTTFRDAHQSLLATRVRTHDLKKISPFVSHSFSNLFSLENWGGE
;
A
#
# COMPACT_ATOMS: atom_id res chain seq x y z
N MET A 1 31.10 5.02 6.55
CA MET A 1 31.66 5.40 5.23
C MET A 1 32.24 4.18 4.52
N GLY A 2 32.39 4.22 3.18
CA GLY A 2 32.87 3.09 2.37
C GLY A 2 32.06 2.81 1.10
N ILE A 3 31.42 3.84 0.52
CA ILE A 3 30.76 3.77 -0.79
C ILE A 3 31.40 4.85 -1.67
N ARG A 4 31.79 4.48 -2.89
CA ARG A 4 32.28 5.39 -3.93
C ARG A 4 31.37 5.25 -5.16
N LEU A 5 31.06 6.37 -5.79
CA LEU A 5 30.27 6.45 -7.01
C LEU A 5 31.12 7.09 -8.12
N ASP A 6 31.31 6.36 -9.21
CA ASP A 6 31.88 6.90 -10.44
C ASP A 6 30.76 6.95 -11.48
N SER A 7 30.17 8.13 -11.69
CA SER A 7 29.09 8.31 -12.67
C SER A 7 29.67 8.40 -14.08
N ALA A 8 29.00 7.76 -15.05
CA ALA A 8 29.32 7.87 -16.46
C ALA A 8 28.28 8.77 -17.14
N SER A 9 27.14 8.19 -17.50
CA SER A 9 26.10 8.84 -18.32
C SER A 9 24.87 9.25 -17.50
N ALA A 10 24.82 8.90 -16.21
CA ALA A 10 23.66 9.13 -15.36
C ALA A 10 23.74 10.47 -14.62
N PHE A 11 23.00 11.45 -15.14
CA PHE A 11 22.72 12.71 -14.46
C PHE A 11 21.24 13.10 -14.66
N GLN A 12 20.79 14.14 -13.97
CA GLN A 12 19.39 14.57 -14.03
C GLN A 12 19.01 14.99 -15.45
N GLY A 13 17.95 14.37 -16.00
CA GLY A 13 17.47 14.66 -17.35
C GLY A 13 18.32 14.04 -18.48
N ALA A 14 19.29 13.19 -18.15
CA ALA A 14 20.10 12.51 -19.15
C ALA A 14 19.24 11.65 -20.09
N ILE A 15 19.54 11.74 -21.39
CA ILE A 15 18.96 10.88 -22.42
C ILE A 15 19.95 9.76 -22.70
N ILE A 16 19.56 8.52 -22.39
CA ILE A 16 20.42 7.36 -22.57
C ILE A 16 20.34 6.90 -24.03
N SER A 17 21.46 7.03 -24.75
CA SER A 17 21.57 6.64 -26.16
C SER A 17 21.67 5.11 -26.31
N PRO A 18 21.03 4.50 -27.32
CA PRO A 18 21.21 3.09 -27.62
C PRO A 18 22.53 2.77 -28.35
N HIS A 19 23.32 3.79 -28.73
CA HIS A 19 24.54 3.61 -29.53
C HIS A 19 25.80 3.28 -28.71
N TYR A 20 25.73 3.36 -27.38
CA TYR A 20 26.83 3.06 -26.46
C TYR A 20 26.40 1.98 -25.46
N ASP A 21 27.32 1.59 -24.58
CA ASP A 21 27.00 0.68 -23.50
C ASP A 21 25.96 1.28 -22.54
N SER A 22 25.21 0.40 -21.87
CA SER A 22 24.12 0.79 -20.96
C SER A 22 24.60 1.21 -19.56
N LEU A 23 25.88 1.55 -19.41
CA LEU A 23 26.48 1.89 -18.13
C LEU A 23 25.97 3.25 -17.62
N LEU A 24 25.29 3.23 -16.47
CA LEU A 24 24.79 4.43 -15.80
C LEU A 24 25.81 4.97 -14.79
N VAL A 25 26.18 4.15 -13.81
CA VAL A 25 27.07 4.50 -12.70
C VAL A 25 27.77 3.24 -12.19
N LYS A 26 29.03 3.37 -11.79
CA LYS A 26 29.74 2.33 -11.04
C LYS A 26 29.63 2.61 -9.56
N VAL A 27 29.15 1.63 -8.79
CA VAL A 27 29.07 1.68 -7.33
C VAL A 27 30.15 0.76 -6.77
N ILE A 28 31.00 1.29 -5.90
CA ILE A 28 32.09 0.53 -5.29
C ILE A 28 31.91 0.59 -3.77
N ALA A 29 31.80 -0.57 -3.12
CA ALA A 29 31.67 -0.68 -1.68
C ALA A 29 32.93 -1.31 -1.07
N SER A 30 33.43 -0.75 0.03
CA SER A 30 34.58 -1.28 0.77
C SER A 30 34.21 -1.62 2.21
N GLY A 31 34.73 -2.75 2.68
CA GLY A 31 34.52 -3.31 4.01
C GLY A 31 35.72 -4.12 4.47
N LYS A 32 35.74 -4.48 5.76
CA LYS A 32 36.78 -5.32 6.36
C LYS A 32 36.75 -6.76 5.85
N ASP A 33 35.59 -7.21 5.38
CA ASP A 33 35.31 -8.54 4.85
C ASP A 33 34.21 -8.42 3.77
N LEU A 34 34.01 -9.50 3.01
CA LEU A 34 33.05 -9.56 1.91
C LEU A 34 31.62 -9.31 2.40
N ASN A 35 31.22 -9.91 3.53
CA ASN A 35 29.89 -9.73 4.11
C ASN A 35 29.58 -8.26 4.42
N THR A 36 30.55 -7.54 5.01
CA THR A 36 30.43 -6.12 5.33
C THR A 36 30.35 -5.28 4.06
N ALA A 37 31.17 -5.57 3.05
CA ALA A 37 31.16 -4.86 1.77
C ALA A 37 29.84 -5.11 1.01
N ALA A 38 29.37 -6.35 0.96
CA ALA A 38 28.12 -6.75 0.32
C ALA A 38 26.90 -6.12 1.00
N SER A 39 26.88 -6.09 2.34
CA SER A 39 25.84 -5.41 3.11
C SER A 39 25.78 -3.90 2.81
N LYS A 40 26.95 -3.23 2.75
CA LYS A 40 27.04 -1.81 2.36
C LYS A 40 26.57 -1.58 0.92
N MET A 41 26.95 -2.44 -0.01
CA MET A 41 26.52 -2.37 -1.41
C MET A 41 25.01 -2.57 -1.54
N SER A 42 24.46 -3.58 -0.88
CA SER A 42 23.04 -3.90 -0.89
C SER A 42 22.21 -2.71 -0.37
N ARG A 43 22.64 -2.05 0.72
CA ARG A 43 22.03 -0.81 1.19
C ARG A 43 22.12 0.31 0.16
N ALA A 44 23.30 0.57 -0.40
CA ALA A 44 23.48 1.63 -1.39
C ALA A 44 22.55 1.43 -2.60
N LEU A 45 22.49 0.20 -3.14
CA LEU A 45 21.59 -0.18 -4.22
C LEU A 45 20.11 -0.02 -3.85
N ALA A 46 19.72 -0.34 -2.61
CA ALA A 46 18.36 -0.14 -2.12
C ALA A 46 17.98 1.36 -1.99
N GLU A 47 18.95 2.25 -1.82
CA GLU A 47 18.76 3.69 -1.74
C GLU A 47 18.71 4.36 -3.14
N PHE A 48 19.29 3.75 -4.17
CA PHE A 48 19.21 4.27 -5.53
C PHE A 48 17.77 4.43 -6.02
N ARG A 49 17.49 5.58 -6.65
CA ARG A 49 16.20 5.89 -7.28
C ARG A 49 16.44 6.32 -8.72
N VAL A 50 16.43 5.36 -9.63
CA VAL A 50 16.52 5.60 -11.08
C VAL A 50 15.12 5.46 -11.68
N ARG A 51 14.71 6.45 -12.47
CA ARG A 51 13.40 6.51 -13.14
C ARG A 51 13.59 6.75 -14.64
N GLY A 52 12.62 6.33 -15.43
CA GLY A 52 12.65 6.44 -16.91
C GLY A 52 13.16 5.18 -17.60
N VAL A 53 14.10 4.45 -17.00
CA VAL A 53 14.66 3.20 -17.54
C VAL A 53 14.63 2.06 -16.52
N LYS A 54 14.61 0.81 -17.01
CA LYS A 54 14.84 -0.37 -16.17
C LYS A 54 16.33 -0.47 -15.82
N THR A 55 16.64 -1.02 -14.66
CA THR A 55 18.03 -1.22 -14.19
C THR A 55 18.23 -2.66 -13.73
N ASN A 56 19.48 -3.09 -13.66
CA ASN A 56 19.88 -4.41 -13.14
C ASN A 56 19.97 -4.47 -11.60
N ILE A 57 19.54 -3.42 -10.89
CA ILE A 57 19.62 -3.35 -9.41
C ILE A 57 18.98 -4.57 -8.71
N PRO A 58 17.76 -5.04 -9.08
CA PRO A 58 17.16 -6.19 -8.41
C PRO A 58 17.98 -7.48 -8.56
N PHE A 59 18.61 -7.68 -9.72
CA PHE A 59 19.51 -8.81 -9.95
C PHE A 59 20.76 -8.71 -9.07
N LEU A 60 21.40 -7.54 -9.01
CA LEU A 60 22.57 -7.32 -8.16
C LEU A 60 22.24 -7.54 -6.68
N GLN A 61 21.04 -7.17 -6.21
CA GLN A 61 20.60 -7.46 -4.85
C GLN A 61 20.45 -8.96 -4.57
N ASN A 62 19.97 -9.73 -5.55
CA ASN A 62 19.90 -11.19 -5.44
C ASN A 62 21.31 -11.80 -5.34
N VAL A 63 22.26 -11.36 -6.17
CA VAL A 63 23.67 -11.81 -6.09
C VAL A 63 24.28 -11.51 -4.72
N LEU A 64 24.12 -10.29 -4.22
CA LEU A 64 24.68 -9.84 -2.93
C LEU A 64 24.03 -10.50 -1.70
N SER A 65 22.94 -11.24 -1.88
CA SER A 65 22.26 -12.01 -0.82
C SER A 65 22.38 -13.52 -0.99
N ASN A 66 23.00 -14.01 -2.07
CA ASN A 66 23.23 -15.43 -2.30
C ASN A 66 24.39 -15.94 -1.42
N ASN A 67 24.19 -17.10 -0.79
CA ASN A 67 25.18 -17.68 0.13
C ASN A 67 26.49 -18.06 -0.56
N GLN A 68 26.47 -18.56 -1.80
CA GLN A 68 27.69 -18.91 -2.52
C GLN A 68 28.57 -17.67 -2.74
N PHE A 69 27.94 -16.56 -3.13
CA PHE A 69 28.64 -15.27 -3.29
C PHE A 69 29.24 -14.80 -1.95
N LEU A 70 28.46 -14.80 -0.87
CA LEU A 70 28.91 -14.31 0.45
C LEU A 70 30.05 -15.13 1.07
N HIS A 71 30.16 -16.42 0.72
CA HIS A 71 31.21 -17.33 1.18
C HIS A 71 32.36 -17.49 0.18
N SER A 72 32.37 -16.69 -0.90
CA SER A 72 33.41 -16.75 -1.95
C SER A 72 33.53 -18.11 -2.64
N THR A 73 32.44 -18.90 -2.69
CA THR A 73 32.39 -20.21 -3.35
C THR A 73 31.73 -20.08 -4.72
N VAL A 74 32.21 -19.15 -5.54
CA VAL A 74 31.68 -18.85 -6.87
C VAL A 74 32.77 -19.00 -7.93
N ASP A 75 32.37 -19.40 -9.13
CA ASP A 75 33.22 -19.44 -10.32
C ASP A 75 32.55 -18.68 -11.48
N THR A 76 33.06 -18.87 -12.69
CA THR A 76 32.52 -18.22 -13.89
C THR A 76 31.16 -18.75 -14.33
N GLN A 77 30.72 -19.91 -13.83
CA GLN A 77 29.42 -20.53 -14.14
C GLN A 77 28.34 -20.19 -13.11
N PHE A 78 28.73 -19.62 -11.95
CA PHE A 78 27.83 -19.25 -10.85
C PHE A 78 26.49 -18.62 -11.30
N ILE A 79 26.50 -17.65 -12.19
CA ILE A 79 25.25 -16.98 -12.62
C ILE A 79 24.35 -17.93 -13.41
N ASP A 80 24.93 -18.75 -14.28
CA ASP A 80 24.20 -19.69 -15.14
C ASP A 80 23.61 -20.86 -14.34
N GLU A 81 24.28 -21.26 -13.25
CA GLU A 81 23.86 -22.35 -12.37
C GLU A 81 22.84 -21.94 -11.29
N ASN A 82 22.62 -20.64 -11.10
CA ASN A 82 21.72 -20.09 -10.08
C ASN A 82 20.56 -19.30 -10.74
N PRO A 83 19.62 -19.98 -11.44
CA PRO A 83 18.53 -19.34 -12.19
C PRO A 83 17.59 -18.53 -11.28
N GLU A 84 17.55 -18.82 -9.98
CA GLU A 84 16.76 -18.06 -9.00
C GLU A 84 17.24 -16.61 -8.83
N LEU A 85 18.48 -16.28 -9.24
CA LEU A 85 18.96 -14.90 -9.29
C LEU A 85 18.10 -14.02 -10.20
N PHE A 86 17.40 -14.61 -11.17
CA PHE A 86 16.49 -13.92 -12.08
C PHE A 86 15.04 -13.82 -11.58
N ASN A 87 14.76 -14.29 -10.36
CA ASN A 87 13.48 -14.05 -9.68
C ASN A 87 13.44 -12.60 -9.15
N LEU A 88 13.22 -11.66 -10.07
CA LEU A 88 13.26 -10.23 -9.78
C LEU A 88 11.99 -9.77 -9.07
N LYS A 89 12.12 -9.33 -7.82
CA LYS A 89 11.00 -8.75 -7.07
C LYS A 89 10.69 -7.35 -7.62
N PRO A 90 9.46 -7.07 -8.09
CA PRO A 90 9.11 -5.74 -8.57
C PRO A 90 9.14 -4.74 -7.42
N THR A 91 9.84 -3.62 -7.61
CA THR A 91 9.86 -2.54 -6.63
C THR A 91 8.55 -1.76 -6.70
N GLN A 92 7.97 -1.45 -5.54
CA GLN A 92 6.74 -0.66 -5.50
C GLN A 92 7.03 0.80 -5.81
N ASN A 93 6.20 1.41 -6.66
CA ASN A 93 6.31 2.83 -7.02
C ASN A 93 5.07 3.64 -6.60
N ARG A 94 4.72 3.55 -5.32
CA ARG A 94 3.48 4.14 -4.79
C ARG A 94 3.47 5.68 -4.89
N ALA A 95 4.54 6.34 -4.45
CA ALA A 95 4.61 7.80 -4.44
C ALA A 95 4.49 8.41 -5.86
N GLN A 96 5.20 7.85 -6.85
CA GLN A 96 5.11 8.36 -8.22
C GLN A 96 3.74 8.11 -8.84
N LYS A 97 3.11 6.95 -8.58
CA LYS A 97 1.74 6.68 -9.02
C LYS A 97 0.75 7.69 -8.44
N LEU A 98 0.90 8.04 -7.15
CA LEU A 98 0.08 9.07 -6.51
C LEU A 98 0.31 10.46 -7.12
N LEU A 99 1.56 10.86 -7.32
CA LEU A 99 1.89 12.15 -7.96
C LEU A 99 1.36 12.22 -9.38
N HIS A 100 1.46 11.12 -10.15
CA HIS A 100 0.92 11.05 -11.50
C HIS A 100 -0.61 11.17 -11.48
N TYR A 101 -1.30 10.48 -10.57
CA TYR A 101 -2.74 10.61 -10.40
C TYR A 101 -3.15 12.05 -10.04
N LEU A 102 -2.48 12.69 -9.08
CA LEU A 102 -2.76 14.08 -8.69
C LEU A 102 -2.51 15.04 -9.85
N GLY A 103 -1.37 14.92 -10.54
CA GLY A 103 -1.06 15.74 -11.71
C GLY A 103 -2.10 15.59 -12.82
N HIS A 104 -2.51 14.34 -13.10
CA HIS A 104 -3.54 14.06 -14.08
C HIS A 104 -4.89 14.68 -13.69
N VAL A 105 -5.33 14.53 -12.44
CA VAL A 105 -6.60 15.11 -11.97
C VAL A 105 -6.56 16.64 -11.95
N MET A 106 -5.43 17.25 -11.61
CA MET A 106 -5.30 18.71 -11.63
C MET A 106 -5.37 19.30 -13.04
N VAL A 107 -4.79 18.62 -14.04
CA VAL A 107 -4.75 19.11 -15.43
C VAL A 107 -6.02 18.75 -16.19
N ASN A 108 -6.48 17.50 -16.08
CA ASN A 108 -7.56 16.95 -16.89
C ASN A 108 -8.91 16.91 -16.15
N GLY A 109 -8.92 17.24 -14.85
CA GLY A 109 -10.09 17.04 -13.99
C GLY A 109 -10.28 15.57 -13.56
N PRO A 110 -11.28 15.31 -12.70
CA PRO A 110 -11.66 13.94 -12.32
C PRO A 110 -12.25 13.20 -13.52
N THR A 111 -11.96 11.90 -13.64
CA THR A 111 -12.49 11.05 -14.73
C THR A 111 -14.00 10.90 -14.68
N THR A 112 -14.60 11.03 -13.49
CA THR A 112 -16.06 11.00 -13.32
C THR A 112 -16.58 12.43 -13.26
N PRO A 113 -17.51 12.81 -14.16
CA PRO A 113 -18.13 14.12 -14.12
C PRO A 113 -18.82 14.33 -12.77
N ILE A 114 -18.61 15.50 -12.17
CA ILE A 114 -19.35 15.88 -10.97
C ILE A 114 -20.76 16.25 -11.43
N PRO A 115 -21.82 15.52 -11.00
CA PRO A 115 -23.17 15.72 -11.51
C PRO A 115 -23.81 17.04 -11.05
N VAL A 116 -23.15 17.74 -10.13
CA VAL A 116 -23.61 18.98 -9.52
C VAL A 116 -22.53 20.05 -9.62
N LYS A 117 -22.93 21.33 -9.79
CA LYS A 117 -22.00 22.48 -9.76
C LYS A 117 -21.63 22.92 -8.34
N ALA A 118 -21.83 22.04 -7.35
CA ALA A 118 -21.56 22.33 -5.96
C ALA A 118 -20.04 22.34 -5.71
N LYS A 119 -19.57 23.33 -4.95
CA LYS A 119 -18.19 23.35 -4.46
C LYS A 119 -18.09 22.43 -3.24
N PRO A 120 -16.98 21.70 -3.06
CA PRO A 120 -16.72 20.99 -1.80
C PRO A 120 -16.80 21.94 -0.60
N SER A 121 -17.24 21.42 0.55
CA SER A 121 -17.17 22.19 1.80
C SER A 121 -15.73 22.59 2.10
N SER A 122 -15.54 23.80 2.62
CA SER A 122 -14.24 24.26 3.13
C SER A 122 -13.93 23.75 4.54
N THR A 123 -14.92 23.16 5.21
CA THR A 123 -14.78 22.61 6.55
C THR A 123 -14.50 21.11 6.51
N ASP A 124 -13.42 20.70 7.18
CA ASP A 124 -13.18 19.30 7.43
C ASP A 124 -14.17 18.76 8.47
N PRO A 125 -14.74 17.56 8.25
CA PRO A 125 -15.67 16.96 9.21
C PRO A 125 -14.93 16.61 10.51
N VAL A 126 -15.49 17.06 11.63
CA VAL A 126 -14.97 16.72 12.96
C VAL A 126 -15.35 15.27 13.28
N VAL A 127 -14.34 14.43 13.51
CA VAL A 127 -14.55 13.06 13.99
C VAL A 127 -14.70 13.11 15.52
N PRO A 128 -15.80 12.60 16.09
CA PRO A 128 -15.98 12.59 17.54
C PRO A 128 -14.87 11.78 18.25
N HIS A 129 -14.55 12.18 19.47
CA HIS A 129 -13.62 11.43 20.31
C HIS A 129 -14.19 10.05 20.68
N VAL A 130 -13.32 9.04 20.68
CA VAL A 130 -13.66 7.65 21.01
C VAL A 130 -12.79 7.20 22.18
N SER A 131 -13.39 6.50 23.14
CA SER A 131 -12.64 5.89 24.25
C SER A 131 -11.58 4.93 23.72
N MET A 132 -10.39 4.93 24.33
CA MET A 132 -9.35 3.93 24.05
C MET A 132 -9.81 2.56 24.57
N GLY A 133 -9.77 1.54 23.71
CA GLY A 133 -10.10 0.17 24.09
C GLY A 133 -10.87 -0.58 23.00
N ASP A 134 -11.31 -1.79 23.35
CA ASP A 134 -12.20 -2.57 22.50
C ASP A 134 -13.63 -2.02 22.58
N PRO A 135 -14.38 -2.05 21.46
CA PRO A 135 -15.78 -1.63 21.46
C PRO A 135 -16.62 -2.52 22.40
N PRO A 136 -17.75 -2.01 22.93
CA PRO A 136 -18.65 -2.81 23.75
C PRO A 136 -19.17 -4.03 23.00
N VAL A 137 -19.45 -5.09 23.76
CA VAL A 137 -20.01 -6.34 23.21
C VAL A 137 -21.37 -6.07 22.56
N GLY A 138 -21.58 -6.62 21.38
CA GLY A 138 -22.81 -6.46 20.60
C GLY A 138 -23.31 -7.77 19.98
N PHE A 139 -24.31 -7.64 19.09
CA PHE A 139 -24.92 -8.79 18.40
C PHE A 139 -23.93 -9.61 17.55
N ARG A 140 -22.87 -8.96 17.05
CA ARG A 140 -21.76 -9.65 16.36
C ARG A 140 -21.10 -10.70 17.26
N ASP A 141 -20.90 -10.41 18.53
CA ASP A 141 -20.19 -11.31 19.44
C ASP A 141 -21.05 -12.52 19.81
N VAL A 142 -22.37 -12.33 19.89
CA VAL A 142 -23.32 -13.45 20.00
C VAL A 142 -23.23 -14.38 18.79
N LEU A 143 -23.15 -13.82 17.58
CA LEU A 143 -23.01 -14.62 16.36
C LEU A 143 -21.69 -15.42 16.36
N LEU A 144 -20.58 -14.79 16.77
CA LEU A 144 -19.28 -15.46 16.80
C LEU A 144 -19.19 -16.55 17.87
N ARG A 145 -19.83 -16.33 19.04
CA ARG A 145 -19.79 -17.26 20.16
C ARG A 145 -20.79 -18.41 20.01
N ASP A 146 -22.02 -18.11 19.63
CA ASP A 146 -23.17 -19.04 19.68
C ASP A 146 -23.65 -19.49 18.29
N GLY A 147 -23.04 -18.98 17.22
CA GLY A 147 -23.39 -19.28 15.84
C GLY A 147 -24.74 -18.70 15.39
N PRO A 148 -25.17 -19.00 14.14
CA PRO A 148 -26.39 -18.44 13.56
C PRO A 148 -27.67 -18.76 14.33
N GLU A 149 -27.77 -19.98 14.89
CA GLU A 149 -28.93 -20.38 15.69
C GLU A 149 -29.02 -19.63 17.01
N GLY A 150 -27.89 -19.46 17.70
CA GLY A 150 -27.79 -18.69 18.93
C GLY A 150 -28.12 -17.21 18.69
N PHE A 151 -27.58 -16.64 17.61
CA PHE A 151 -27.91 -15.30 17.15
C PHE A 151 -29.41 -15.12 16.92
N ALA A 152 -30.04 -16.03 16.17
CA ALA A 152 -31.48 -15.97 15.89
C ALA A 152 -32.34 -16.08 17.17
N LYS A 153 -31.91 -16.87 18.16
CA LYS A 153 -32.56 -16.94 19.47
C LYS A 153 -32.42 -15.62 20.23
N ALA A 154 -31.24 -15.02 20.25
CA ALA A 154 -30.99 -13.72 20.90
C ALA A 154 -31.82 -12.59 20.29
N VAL A 155 -31.94 -12.56 18.96
CA VAL A 155 -32.78 -11.60 18.23
C VAL A 155 -34.25 -11.74 18.62
N ARG A 156 -34.79 -12.97 18.65
CA ARG A 156 -36.19 -13.22 19.06
C ARG A 156 -36.47 -12.90 20.53
N ALA A 157 -35.46 -13.04 21.40
CA ALA A 157 -35.59 -12.75 22.82
C ALA A 157 -35.50 -11.25 23.13
N HIS A 158 -34.92 -10.44 22.25
CA HIS A 158 -34.73 -9.02 22.46
C HIS A 158 -36.07 -8.28 22.60
N GLN A 159 -36.21 -7.51 23.69
CA GLN A 159 -37.39 -6.69 23.94
C GLN A 159 -37.12 -5.26 23.45
N GLY A 160 -37.72 -4.90 22.32
CA GLY A 160 -37.54 -3.58 21.71
C GLY A 160 -37.36 -3.66 20.20
N LEU A 161 -37.33 -2.49 19.56
CA LEU A 161 -37.05 -2.39 18.14
C LEU A 161 -35.53 -2.46 17.91
N LEU A 162 -35.13 -3.44 17.12
CA LEU A 162 -33.77 -3.54 16.60
C LEU A 162 -33.59 -2.63 15.38
N LEU A 163 -32.46 -1.92 15.34
CA LEU A 163 -32.14 -0.99 14.27
C LEU A 163 -30.93 -1.47 13.47
N MET A 164 -31.04 -1.32 12.14
CA MET A 164 -29.94 -1.49 11.20
C MET A 164 -29.59 -0.13 10.61
N ASP A 165 -28.33 0.28 10.71
CA ASP A 165 -27.85 1.51 10.09
C ASP A 165 -27.45 1.24 8.62
N THR A 166 -28.01 2.01 7.69
CA THR A 166 -27.77 1.90 6.24
C THR A 166 -26.86 3.01 5.71
N THR A 167 -26.31 3.86 6.59
CA THR A 167 -25.44 5.00 6.23
C THR A 167 -24.23 4.58 5.41
N PHE A 168 -23.69 3.38 5.65
CA PHE A 168 -22.50 2.87 4.97
C PHE A 168 -22.81 2.23 3.60
N ARG A 169 -24.09 2.03 3.24
CA ARG A 169 -24.52 1.42 1.98
C ARG A 169 -25.72 2.14 1.35
N ASP A 170 -26.96 1.78 1.73
CA ASP A 170 -28.15 2.20 0.98
C ASP A 170 -28.39 3.72 0.96
N ALA A 171 -28.06 4.40 2.07
CA ALA A 171 -28.29 5.84 2.19
C ALA A 171 -27.52 6.63 1.11
N HIS A 172 -26.24 6.32 0.90
CA HIS A 172 -25.44 7.00 -0.11
C HIS A 172 -25.61 6.41 -1.51
N GLN A 173 -26.11 5.18 -1.64
CA GLN A 173 -26.59 4.67 -2.92
C GLN A 173 -27.77 5.49 -3.43
N SER A 174 -28.74 5.79 -2.57
CA SER A 174 -29.93 6.56 -2.92
C SER A 174 -29.63 8.04 -3.15
N LEU A 175 -28.76 8.65 -2.33
CA LEU A 175 -28.56 10.11 -2.31
C LEU A 175 -27.31 10.58 -3.03
N LEU A 176 -26.27 9.74 -3.12
CA LEU A 176 -24.93 10.14 -3.56
C LEU A 176 -24.38 9.21 -4.65
N ALA A 177 -25.25 8.49 -5.36
CA ALA A 177 -24.90 7.57 -6.45
C ALA A 177 -23.77 6.59 -6.08
N THR A 178 -23.79 6.13 -4.84
CA THR A 178 -22.82 5.17 -4.30
C THR A 178 -21.37 5.70 -4.31
N ARG A 179 -21.18 7.03 -4.20
CA ARG A 179 -19.85 7.68 -4.31
C ARG A 179 -19.18 8.00 -2.98
N VAL A 180 -19.75 7.62 -1.84
CA VAL A 180 -19.07 7.78 -0.54
C VAL A 180 -17.86 6.85 -0.49
N ARG A 181 -16.71 7.39 -0.08
CA ARG A 181 -15.42 6.69 -0.17
C ARG A 181 -15.10 5.99 1.14
N THR A 182 -14.36 4.88 1.04
CA THR A 182 -13.79 4.17 2.20
C THR A 182 -12.98 5.10 3.11
N HIS A 183 -12.33 6.12 2.54
CA HIS A 183 -11.61 7.14 3.31
C HIS A 183 -12.49 7.80 4.39
N ASP A 184 -13.72 8.14 4.05
CA ASP A 184 -14.63 8.86 4.93
C ASP A 184 -15.31 7.90 5.92
N LEU A 185 -15.77 6.74 5.42
CA LEU A 185 -16.36 5.68 6.26
C LEU A 185 -15.38 5.15 7.31
N LYS A 186 -14.12 4.93 6.93
CA LYS A 186 -13.09 4.43 7.85
C LYS A 186 -12.80 5.42 8.98
N LYS A 187 -12.85 6.74 8.71
CA LYS A 187 -12.59 7.76 9.74
C LYS A 187 -13.61 7.72 10.87
N ILE A 188 -14.88 7.48 10.55
CA ILE A 188 -15.96 7.46 11.55
C ILE A 188 -16.21 6.07 12.16
N SER A 189 -15.70 4.99 11.53
CA SER A 189 -15.94 3.60 11.98
C SER A 189 -15.60 3.33 13.45
N PRO A 190 -14.50 3.86 14.05
CA PRO A 190 -14.23 3.63 15.47
C PRO A 190 -15.33 4.20 16.37
N PHE A 191 -15.84 5.39 16.06
CA PHE A 191 -16.95 6.00 16.78
C PHE A 191 -18.22 5.18 16.63
N VAL A 192 -18.49 4.69 15.42
CA VAL A 192 -19.67 3.87 15.15
C VAL A 192 -19.62 2.58 15.96
N SER A 193 -18.48 1.90 15.99
CA SER A 193 -18.32 0.65 16.73
C SER A 193 -18.50 0.82 18.25
N HIS A 194 -18.16 1.98 18.81
CA HIS A 194 -18.29 2.22 20.25
C HIS A 194 -19.65 2.76 20.64
N SER A 195 -20.18 3.72 19.88
CA SER A 195 -21.38 4.47 20.23
C SER A 195 -22.67 3.80 19.74
N PHE A 196 -22.56 2.95 18.72
CA PHE A 196 -23.67 2.22 18.13
C PHE A 196 -23.49 0.69 18.25
N SER A 197 -22.79 0.23 19.29
CA SER A 197 -22.56 -1.21 19.56
C SER A 197 -23.86 -1.99 19.83
N ASN A 198 -24.94 -1.30 20.17
CA ASN A 198 -26.27 -1.84 20.42
C ASN A 198 -27.13 -2.01 19.15
N LEU A 199 -26.66 -1.55 17.98
CA LEU A 199 -27.34 -1.81 16.72
C LEU A 199 -27.38 -3.32 16.42
N PHE A 200 -28.43 -3.72 15.71
CA PHE A 200 -28.54 -5.08 15.20
C PHE A 200 -27.46 -5.37 14.16
N SER A 201 -27.27 -4.44 13.23
CA SER A 201 -26.25 -4.52 12.20
C SER A 201 -25.94 -3.14 11.61
N LEU A 202 -24.81 -3.09 10.91
CA LEU A 202 -24.46 -2.01 9.99
C LEU A 202 -24.46 -2.58 8.58
N GLU A 203 -25.34 -2.08 7.73
CA GLU A 203 -25.30 -2.41 6.31
C GLU A 203 -24.18 -1.61 5.65
N ASN A 204 -23.11 -2.30 5.25
CA ASN A 204 -21.89 -1.67 4.74
C ASN A 204 -21.33 -2.31 3.46
N TRP A 205 -22.06 -3.23 2.84
CA TRP A 205 -21.65 -3.88 1.60
C TRP A 205 -22.83 -4.48 0.82
N GLY A 206 -22.56 -4.99 -0.38
CA GLY A 206 -23.61 -5.37 -1.34
C GLY A 206 -24.13 -4.17 -2.13
N GLY A 207 -25.28 -4.36 -2.80
CA GLY A 207 -25.83 -3.45 -3.79
C GLY A 207 -25.91 -4.10 -5.18
N GLU A 208 -26.69 -3.51 -6.07
CA GLU A 208 -26.76 -3.87 -7.51
C GLU A 208 -25.78 -3.02 -8.34
#